data_AF-A0A429BSS3-F1
#
_entry.id   AF-A0A429BSS3-F1
#
_cell.length_a   1.000
_cell.length_b   1.000
_cell.length_c   1.000
_cell.angle_alpha   90.00
_cell.angle_beta   90.00
_cell.angle_gamma   90.00
#
_symmetry.space_group_name_H-M   'P 1'
#
loop_
_entity.id
_entity.type
_entity.pdbx_description
1 polymer ?
#
loop_
_entity_poly.entity_id
_entity_poly.type
_entity_poly.pdbx_seq_one_letter_code
_entity_poly.pdbx_strand_id
1 'polypeptide(L)'
;MFVHALTPFAELLIVDEADRLKTAGLEQLRDHYDRSRLGMILIGMPGLEKRLARYPQLYSRLGFVHEYRPLSADELTFVLQRHWAALGLPLSADDFTDAEAIAAVHRITTGNFRLLQRLFARISRILEINDLHTITKEVVETARESLVIGSL
;
A
#
# COMPACT_ATOMS: atom_id res chain seq x y z
N MET A 1 -36.03 13.65 25.79
CA MET A 1 -34.63 13.19 25.97
C MET A 1 -34.43 12.03 25.01
N PHE A 2 -33.95 12.30 23.79
CA PHE A 2 -33.76 11.25 22.78
C PHE A 2 -32.40 10.61 23.02
N VAL A 3 -32.43 9.38 23.52
CA VAL A 3 -31.26 8.51 23.57
C VAL A 3 -31.01 8.06 22.14
N HIS A 4 -30.00 8.63 21.49
CA HIS A 4 -29.58 8.11 20.19
C HIS A 4 -28.97 6.73 20.39
N ALA A 5 -29.68 5.70 19.92
CA ALA A 5 -29.10 4.39 19.69
C ALA A 5 -27.87 4.57 18.80
N LEU A 6 -26.71 4.12 19.28
CA LEU A 6 -25.51 4.03 18.45
C LEU A 6 -25.82 3.08 17.30
N THR A 7 -25.68 3.55 16.07
CA THR A 7 -25.74 2.70 14.87
C THR A 7 -24.67 1.62 14.98
N PRO A 8 -24.96 0.34 14.67
CA PRO A 8 -24.01 -0.77 14.81
C PRO A 8 -22.83 -0.70 13.83
N PHE A 9 -22.82 0.29 12.94
CA PHE A 9 -21.81 0.48 11.93
C PHE A 9 -21.21 1.88 12.05
N ALA A 10 -19.89 1.95 11.86
CA ALA A 10 -19.19 3.22 11.69
C ALA A 10 -19.33 3.65 10.22
N GLU A 11 -19.93 4.81 10.01
CA GLU A 11 -20.09 5.44 8.72
C GLU A 11 -18.79 6.18 8.36
N LEU A 12 -18.24 5.97 7.14
CA LEU A 12 -16.91 6.46 6.76
C LEU A 12 -16.91 7.10 5.37
N LEU A 13 -16.28 8.28 5.26
CA LEU A 13 -15.91 8.91 3.99
C LEU A 13 -14.40 8.77 3.76
N ILE A 14 -14.01 8.07 2.69
CA ILE A 14 -12.61 7.96 2.26
C ILE A 14 -12.41 8.84 1.03
N VAL A 15 -11.43 9.75 1.11
CA VAL A 15 -11.04 10.61 0.00
C VAL A 15 -9.63 10.24 -0.41
N ASP A 16 -9.50 9.55 -1.53
CA ASP A 16 -8.20 9.29 -2.15
C ASP A 16 -7.72 10.49 -2.96
N GLU A 17 -6.41 10.58 -3.18
CA GLU A 17 -5.74 11.70 -3.83
C GLU A 17 -6.12 13.07 -3.22
N ALA A 18 -6.31 13.14 -1.91
CA ALA A 18 -6.69 14.35 -1.19
C ALA A 18 -5.67 15.48 -1.38
N ASP A 19 -4.43 15.17 -1.75
CA ASP A 19 -3.42 16.12 -2.19
C ASP A 19 -3.80 16.92 -3.46
N ARG A 20 -4.81 16.50 -4.22
CA ARG A 20 -5.34 17.27 -5.36
C ARG A 20 -6.38 18.32 -4.97
N LEU A 21 -6.94 18.22 -3.77
CA LEU A 21 -7.94 19.16 -3.30
C LEU A 21 -7.35 20.55 -3.12
N LYS A 22 -8.06 21.55 -3.67
CA LYS A 22 -7.82 22.97 -3.38
C LYS A 22 -8.43 23.34 -2.02
N THR A 23 -8.05 24.50 -1.49
CA THR A 23 -8.58 25.03 -0.22
C THR A 23 -10.10 24.94 -0.11
N ALA A 24 -10.84 25.34 -1.16
CA ALA A 24 -12.29 25.28 -1.16
C ALA A 24 -12.83 23.86 -0.93
N GLY A 25 -12.20 22.84 -1.53
CA GLY A 25 -12.58 21.44 -1.33
C GLY A 25 -12.30 20.96 0.09
N LEU A 26 -11.16 21.37 0.67
CA LEU A 26 -10.83 21.07 2.07
C LEU A 26 -11.85 21.69 3.03
N GLU A 27 -12.34 22.89 2.75
CA GLU A 27 -13.37 23.53 3.58
C GLU A 27 -14.75 22.88 3.45
N GLN A 28 -15.10 22.38 2.26
CA GLN A 28 -16.32 21.57 2.09
C GLN A 28 -16.23 20.28 2.91
N LEU A 29 -15.08 19.61 2.91
CA LEU A 29 -14.85 18.43 3.73
C LEU A 29 -14.92 18.75 5.22
N ARG A 30 -14.35 19.87 5.66
CA ARG A 30 -14.44 20.33 7.05
C ARG A 30 -15.88 20.58 7.48
N ASP A 31 -16.65 21.33 6.69
CA ASP A 31 -18.06 21.63 7.00
C ASP A 31 -18.91 20.36 7.02
N HIS A 32 -18.63 19.41 6.11
CA HIS A 32 -19.29 18.11 6.12
C HIS A 32 -18.94 17.27 7.35
N TYR A 33 -17.67 17.24 7.77
CA TYR A 33 -17.24 16.57 8.99
C TYR A 33 -17.97 17.12 10.23
N ASP A 34 -18.06 18.45 10.36
CA ASP A 34 -18.69 19.10 11.51
C ASP A 34 -20.21 18.84 11.59
N ARG A 35 -20.87 18.67 10.44
CA ARG A 35 -22.33 18.48 10.36
C ARG A 35 -22.74 17.01 10.37
N SER A 36 -21.80 16.09 10.19
CA SER A 36 -22.07 14.66 10.11
C SER A 36 -21.51 13.89 11.32
N ARG A 37 -21.85 12.61 11.42
CA ARG A 37 -21.24 11.67 12.37
C ARG A 37 -20.28 10.70 11.68
N LEU A 38 -19.92 11.00 10.43
CA LEU A 38 -19.06 10.16 9.61
C LEU A 38 -17.61 10.29 10.10
N GLY A 39 -16.91 9.17 10.19
CA GLY A 39 -15.46 9.17 10.18
C GLY A 39 -14.96 9.64 8.82
N MET A 40 -13.81 10.32 8.78
CA MET A 40 -13.21 10.79 7.53
C MET A 40 -11.76 10.35 7.45
N ILE A 41 -11.37 9.77 6.31
CA ILE A 41 -9.98 9.40 6.00
C ILE A 41 -9.56 10.12 4.74
N LEU A 42 -8.47 10.89 4.85
CA LEU A 42 -7.82 11.54 3.71
C LEU A 42 -6.57 10.75 3.37
N ILE A 43 -6.50 10.24 2.15
CA ILE A 43 -5.34 9.54 1.60
C ILE A 43 -4.72 10.46 0.55
N GLY A 44 -3.40 10.55 0.53
CA GLY A 44 -2.72 11.33 -0.50
C GLY A 44 -1.21 11.16 -0.44
N MET A 45 -0.56 11.86 -1.35
CA MET A 45 0.90 11.81 -1.50
C MET A 45 1.64 12.45 -0.31
N PRO A 46 2.92 12.08 -0.10
CA PRO A 46 3.77 12.69 0.92
C PRO A 46 3.72 14.23 0.86
N GLY A 47 3.56 14.86 2.03
CA GLY A 47 3.41 16.31 2.15
C GLY A 47 1.95 16.80 2.28
N LEU A 48 0.95 15.93 2.11
CA LEU A 48 -0.44 16.25 2.42
C LEU A 48 -0.59 16.80 3.85
N GLU A 49 0.03 16.15 4.85
CA GLU A 49 0.00 16.57 6.26
C GLU A 49 0.50 18.00 6.45
N LYS A 50 1.61 18.37 5.79
CA LYS A 50 2.24 19.70 5.88
C LYS A 50 1.36 20.76 5.26
N ARG A 51 0.64 20.38 4.19
CA ARG A 51 -0.34 21.25 3.57
C ARG A 51 -1.56 21.43 4.49
N LEU A 52 -2.08 20.36 5.09
CA LEU A 52 -3.18 20.42 6.04
C LEU A 52 -2.84 21.25 7.28
N ALA A 53 -1.60 21.20 7.76
CA ALA A 53 -1.11 22.02 8.88
C ALA A 53 -1.22 23.54 8.63
N ARG A 54 -1.30 23.97 7.37
CA ARG A 54 -1.53 25.38 6.99
C ARG A 54 -3.00 25.80 7.08
N TYR A 55 -3.91 24.87 7.38
CA TYR A 55 -5.34 25.10 7.56
C TYR A 55 -5.75 24.70 8.99
N PRO A 56 -5.53 25.57 10.00
CA PRO A 56 -5.71 25.22 11.41
C PRO A 56 -7.10 24.66 11.76
N GLN A 57 -8.14 25.16 11.07
CA GLN A 57 -9.52 24.74 11.29
C GLN A 57 -9.73 23.26 10.95
N LEU A 58 -9.18 22.78 9.83
CA LEU A 58 -9.24 21.36 9.49
C LEU A 58 -8.20 20.55 10.26
N TYR A 59 -6.99 21.07 10.45
CA TYR A 59 -5.91 20.37 11.14
C TYR A 59 -6.27 20.00 12.59
N SER A 60 -6.96 20.89 13.30
CA SER A 60 -7.45 20.62 14.67
C SER A 60 -8.42 19.44 14.79
N ARG A 61 -8.98 18.97 13.67
CA ARG A 61 -9.90 17.83 13.60
C ARG A 61 -9.21 16.52 13.19
N LEU A 62 -7.93 16.58 12.82
CA LEU A 62 -7.15 15.38 12.50
C LEU A 62 -6.82 14.63 13.79
N GLY A 63 -7.52 13.52 14.03
CA GLY A 63 -7.29 12.68 15.21
C GLY A 63 -6.05 11.79 15.11
N PHE A 64 -5.64 11.42 13.89
CA PHE A 64 -4.46 10.60 13.64
C PHE A 64 -3.88 10.91 12.26
N VAL A 65 -2.57 10.72 12.14
CA VAL A 65 -1.83 10.80 10.87
C VAL A 65 -0.94 9.57 10.79
N HIS A 66 -0.94 8.90 9.64
CA HIS A 66 -0.08 7.77 9.39
C HIS A 66 0.65 7.97 8.07
N GLU A 67 1.98 7.94 8.13
CA GLU A 67 2.85 7.96 6.96
C GLU A 67 3.18 6.51 6.57
N TYR A 68 2.72 6.09 5.39
CA TYR A 68 3.13 4.82 4.82
C TYR A 68 4.56 4.91 4.31
N ARG A 69 5.43 4.05 4.83
CA ARG A 69 6.82 3.92 4.39
C ARG A 69 6.98 2.71 3.47
N PRO A 70 8.06 2.66 2.66
CA PRO A 70 8.44 1.41 2.02
C PRO A 70 8.53 0.29 3.05
N LEU A 71 8.16 -0.92 2.65
CA LEU A 71 8.23 -2.09 3.51
C LEU A 71 9.67 -2.30 3.98
N SER A 72 9.84 -2.56 5.27
CA SER A 72 11.08 -3.11 5.81
C SER A 72 11.36 -4.51 5.23
N ALA A 73 12.58 -5.01 5.43
CA ALA A 73 12.97 -6.34 4.98
C ALA A 73 12.08 -7.44 5.61
N ASP A 74 11.73 -7.29 6.89
CA ASP A 74 10.89 -8.25 7.61
C ASP A 74 9.43 -8.21 7.12
N GLU A 75 8.87 -7.01 6.95
CA GLU A 75 7.53 -6.84 6.38
C GLU A 75 7.44 -7.35 4.94
N LEU A 76 8.48 -7.11 4.13
CA LEU A 76 8.56 -7.66 2.80
C LEU A 76 8.56 -9.18 2.86
N THR A 77 9.42 -9.79 3.66
CA THR A 77 9.50 -11.25 3.81
C THR A 77 8.15 -11.85 4.21
N PHE A 78 7.45 -11.23 5.15
CA PHE A 78 6.09 -11.62 5.55
C PHE A 78 5.09 -11.54 4.39
N VAL A 79 5.13 -10.47 3.59
CA VAL A 79 4.29 -10.31 2.40
C VAL A 79 4.62 -11.38 1.34
N LEU A 80 5.91 -11.68 1.11
CA LEU A 80 6.36 -12.69 0.15
C LEU A 80 5.87 -14.09 0.52
N GLN A 81 5.97 -14.46 1.80
CA GLN A 81 5.45 -15.74 2.33
C GLN A 81 3.98 -15.94 1.97
N ARG A 82 3.16 -14.89 2.12
CA ARG A 82 1.73 -14.96 1.78
C ARG A 82 1.48 -15.06 0.27
N HIS A 83 2.30 -14.40 -0.55
CA HIS A 83 2.16 -14.45 -2.01
C HIS A 83 2.58 -15.80 -2.59
N TRP A 84 3.67 -16.43 -2.13
CA TRP A 84 4.05 -17.78 -2.56
C TRP A 84 2.96 -18.80 -2.22
N ALA A 85 2.41 -18.72 -1.01
CA ALA A 85 1.30 -19.58 -0.60
C ALA A 85 0.07 -19.39 -1.49
N ALA A 86 -0.23 -18.15 -1.90
CA ALA A 86 -1.34 -17.87 -2.83
C ALA A 86 -1.11 -18.42 -4.25
N LEU A 87 0.15 -18.62 -4.66
CA LEU A 87 0.52 -19.26 -5.92
C LEU A 87 0.58 -20.79 -5.82
N GLY A 88 0.27 -21.37 -4.65
CA GLY A 88 0.38 -22.81 -4.42
C GLY A 88 1.82 -23.31 -4.40
N LEU A 89 2.80 -22.41 -4.27
CA LEU A 89 4.21 -22.75 -4.23
C LEU A 89 4.63 -22.95 -2.76
N PRO A 90 5.37 -24.02 -2.44
CA PRO A 90 6.02 -24.12 -1.14
C PRO A 90 7.07 -22.99 -1.04
N LEU A 91 7.14 -22.32 0.10
CA LEU A 91 8.23 -21.41 0.43
C LEU A 91 8.94 -22.00 1.65
N SER A 92 10.21 -22.33 1.48
CA SER A 92 11.12 -22.75 2.54
C SER A 92 12.21 -21.70 2.64
N ALA A 93 12.14 -20.81 3.63
CA ALA A 93 13.19 -19.80 3.84
C ALA A 93 14.56 -20.42 4.16
N ASP A 94 14.61 -21.71 4.51
CA ASP A 94 15.82 -22.51 4.68
C ASP A 94 16.37 -23.07 3.35
N ASP A 95 15.61 -22.96 2.25
CA ASP A 95 16.08 -23.23 0.90
C ASP A 95 16.86 -22.01 0.37
N PHE A 96 18.10 -22.25 -0.05
CA PHE A 96 18.97 -21.23 -0.61
C PHE A 96 18.34 -20.51 -1.81
N THR A 97 17.55 -21.24 -2.61
CA THR A 97 16.86 -20.71 -3.81
C THR A 97 15.83 -19.64 -3.44
N ASP A 98 15.06 -19.89 -2.39
CA ASP A 98 14.03 -18.96 -1.90
C ASP A 98 14.69 -17.74 -1.25
N ALA A 99 15.77 -17.94 -0.49
CA ALA A 99 16.52 -16.83 0.11
C ALA A 99 17.10 -15.88 -0.95
N GLU A 100 17.67 -16.41 -2.05
CA GLU A 100 18.17 -15.59 -3.15
C GLU A 100 17.05 -14.85 -3.90
N ALA A 101 15.90 -15.51 -4.12
CA ALA A 101 14.75 -14.90 -4.75
C ALA A 101 14.17 -13.75 -3.89
N ILE A 102 14.01 -13.96 -2.58
CA ILE A 102 13.58 -12.93 -1.62
C ILE A 102 14.54 -11.74 -1.64
N ALA A 103 15.84 -11.99 -1.58
CA ALA A 103 16.86 -10.94 -1.64
C ALA A 103 16.82 -10.18 -2.98
N ALA A 104 16.58 -10.85 -4.10
CA ALA A 104 16.41 -10.20 -5.40
C ALA A 104 15.18 -9.31 -5.43
N VAL A 105 14.03 -9.78 -4.95
CA VAL A 105 12.80 -8.99 -4.87
C VAL A 105 13.00 -7.77 -3.98
N HIS A 106 13.67 -7.91 -2.83
CA HIS A 106 13.98 -6.78 -1.96
C HIS A 106 14.86 -5.73 -2.66
N ARG A 107 15.94 -6.16 -3.33
CA ARG A 107 16.83 -5.25 -4.08
C ARG A 107 16.12 -4.50 -5.20
N ILE A 108 15.23 -5.15 -5.93
CA ILE A 108 14.50 -4.55 -7.06
C ILE A 108 13.43 -3.58 -6.57
N THR A 109 12.69 -3.96 -5.54
CA THR A 109 11.51 -3.20 -5.09
C THR A 109 11.84 -2.15 -4.06
N THR A 110 12.92 -2.32 -3.30
CA THR A 110 13.28 -1.47 -2.13
C THR A 110 12.09 -1.24 -1.20
N GLY A 111 11.24 -2.26 -1.03
CA GLY A 111 10.03 -2.18 -0.21
C GLY A 111 8.87 -1.39 -0.84
N ASN A 112 8.99 -0.92 -2.08
CA ASN A 112 7.89 -0.25 -2.78
C ASN A 112 6.77 -1.24 -3.11
N PHE A 113 5.68 -1.17 -2.34
CA PHE A 113 4.56 -2.10 -2.45
C PHE A 113 3.93 -2.13 -3.85
N ARG A 114 3.83 -0.99 -4.54
CA ARG A 114 3.26 -0.93 -5.90
C ARG A 114 4.17 -1.63 -6.91
N LEU A 115 5.47 -1.44 -6.81
CA LEU A 115 6.44 -2.14 -7.65
C LEU A 115 6.47 -3.63 -7.33
N LEU A 116 6.38 -4.00 -6.05
CA LEU A 116 6.27 -5.38 -5.59
C LEU A 116 5.07 -6.10 -6.24
N GLN A 117 3.86 -5.54 -6.14
CA GLN A 117 2.67 -6.12 -6.76
C GLN A 117 2.82 -6.30 -8.28
N ARG A 118 3.40 -5.31 -8.97
CA ARG A 118 3.67 -5.39 -10.41
C ARG A 118 4.68 -6.49 -10.75
N LEU A 119 5.74 -6.63 -9.96
CA LEU A 119 6.76 -7.67 -10.12
C LEU A 119 6.15 -9.06 -9.95
N PHE A 120 5.31 -9.25 -8.94
CA PHE A 120 4.62 -10.53 -8.72
C PHE A 120 3.67 -10.92 -9.83
N ALA A 121 2.91 -9.97 -10.38
CA ALA A 121 2.06 -10.23 -11.53
C ALA A 121 2.88 -10.74 -12.73
N ARG A 122 4.11 -10.24 -12.90
CA ARG A 122 5.04 -10.71 -13.94
C ARG A 122 5.65 -12.07 -13.62
N ILE A 123 6.08 -12.30 -12.38
CA ILE A 123 6.59 -13.60 -11.92
C ILE A 123 5.56 -14.69 -12.18
N SER A 124 4.32 -14.48 -11.72
CA SER A 124 3.21 -15.44 -11.90
C SER A 124 3.01 -15.77 -13.39
N ARG A 125 3.05 -14.75 -14.25
CA ARG A 125 2.92 -14.93 -15.69
C ARG A 125 4.07 -15.73 -16.31
N ILE A 126 5.30 -15.52 -15.85
CA ILE A 126 6.48 -16.26 -16.34
C ILE A 126 6.38 -17.73 -15.92
N LEU A 127 5.99 -18.00 -14.67
CA LEU A 127 5.81 -19.37 -14.19
C LEU A 127 4.78 -20.13 -15.03
N GLU A 128 3.62 -19.52 -15.27
CA GLU A 128 2.54 -20.11 -16.07
C GLU A 128 2.97 -20.41 -17.52
N ILE A 129 3.66 -19.47 -18.19
CA ILE A 129 4.05 -19.64 -19.60
C ILE A 129 5.08 -20.76 -19.76
N ASN A 130 5.99 -20.89 -18.79
CA ASN A 130 7.14 -21.78 -18.88
C ASN A 130 6.97 -23.08 -18.08
N ASP A 131 5.78 -23.31 -17.51
CA ASP A 131 5.47 -24.47 -16.65
C ASP A 131 6.47 -24.65 -15.50
N LEU A 132 6.80 -23.54 -14.83
CA LEU A 132 7.72 -23.53 -13.70
C LEU A 132 6.95 -23.58 -12.38
N HIS A 133 7.50 -24.29 -11.39
CA HIS A 133 6.91 -24.47 -10.06
C HIS A 133 7.77 -23.91 -8.92
N THR A 134 8.74 -23.04 -9.25
CA THR A 134 9.63 -22.43 -8.27
C THR A 134 9.98 -21.02 -8.74
N ILE A 135 9.97 -20.06 -7.82
CA ILE A 135 10.39 -18.70 -8.10
C ILE A 135 11.87 -18.60 -7.78
N THR A 136 12.71 -18.71 -8.80
CA THR A 136 14.16 -18.52 -8.67
C THR A 136 14.53 -17.05 -8.86
N LYS A 137 15.77 -16.71 -8.51
CA LYS A 137 16.35 -15.39 -8.80
C LYS A 137 16.26 -15.04 -10.29
N GLU A 138 16.49 -15.97 -11.19
CA GLU A 138 16.41 -15.76 -12.65
C GLU A 138 14.99 -15.37 -13.08
N VAL A 139 13.97 -16.02 -12.52
CA VAL A 139 12.56 -15.68 -12.77
C VAL A 139 12.27 -14.25 -12.30
N VAL A 140 12.78 -13.87 -11.12
CA VAL A 140 12.62 -12.52 -10.56
C VAL A 140 13.30 -11.47 -11.45
N GLU A 141 14.54 -11.71 -11.90
CA GLU A 141 15.27 -10.78 -12.77
C GLU A 141 14.61 -10.66 -14.15
N THR A 142 14.14 -11.78 -14.71
CA THR A 142 13.37 -11.79 -15.97
C THR A 142 12.06 -11.00 -15.83
N ALA A 143 11.36 -11.17 -14.70
CA ALA A 143 10.17 -10.40 -14.40
C ALA A 143 10.47 -8.89 -14.33
N ARG A 144 11.60 -8.52 -13.72
CA ARG A 144 12.07 -7.13 -13.62
C ARG A 144 12.37 -6.50 -14.99
N GLU A 145 12.98 -7.24 -15.91
CA GLU A 145 13.25 -6.75 -17.28
C GLU A 145 11.97 -6.38 -18.04
N SER A 146 10.87 -7.07 -17.76
CA SER A 146 9.57 -6.78 -18.37
C SER A 146 8.84 -5.57 -17.78
N LEU A 147 9.42 -4.91 -16.77
CA LEU A 147 8.85 -3.76 -16.08
C LEU A 147 9.59 -2.48 -16.41
N VAL A 148 8.82 -1.44 -16.74
CA VAL A 148 9.32 -0.07 -16.69
C VAL A 148 9.36 0.36 -15.22
N ILE A 149 10.58 0.52 -14.70
CA ILE A 149 10.89 1.08 -13.39
C ILE A 149 11.41 2.50 -13.66
N GLY A 150 10.67 3.52 -13.22
CA GLY A 150 11.19 4.89 -13.25
C GLY A 150 12.44 4.96 -12.39
N SER A 151 13.51 5.58 -12.89
CA SER A 151 14.73 5.81 -12.09
C SER A 151 14.35 6.53 -10.79
N LEU A 152 14.72 5.91 -9.66
CA LEU A 152 14.61 6.50 -8.32
C LEU A 152 15.34 7.85 -8.24
#